data_AF-A0A9E4DK98-F1
#
_entry.id   AF-A0A9E4DK98-F1
#
_cell.length_a   1.000
_cell.length_b   1.000
_cell.length_c   1.000
_cell.angle_alpha   90.00
_cell.angle_beta   90.00
_cell.angle_gamma   90.00
#
_symmetry.space_group_name_H-M   'P 1'
#
loop_
_entity.id
_entity.type
_entity.pdbx_description
1 polymer ?
#
loop_
_entity_poly.entity_id
_entity_poly.type
_entity_poly.pdbx_seq_one_letter_code
_entity_poly.pdbx_strand_id
1 'polypeptide(L)'
;MSPAHEHGFLLPHDLSDARLRRLLGGESGCQFDDSHPFSLQFYDSFDWRLHAAQQVLFELETPAGRLLRLKHANGSDAGEAVESHAAPAWPHDLPAGPLRDRVSACLAMRVLLPVARVRGSATDLRLLNEDGKTVVRLQLLRLTSESDSVDEPRT
;
A
#
# COMPACT_ATOMS: atom_id res chain seq x y z
N MET A 1 5.95 0.88 -25.80
CA MET A 1 4.99 0.81 -24.67
C MET A 1 5.38 1.93 -23.73
N SER A 2 4.59 3.00 -23.65
CA SER A 2 4.81 4.02 -22.61
C SER A 2 4.55 3.40 -21.24
N PRO A 3 5.31 3.76 -20.20
CA PRO A 3 5.03 3.30 -18.85
C PRO A 3 3.61 3.74 -18.47
N ALA A 4 2.87 2.86 -17.80
CA ALA A 4 1.59 3.25 -17.21
C ALA A 4 1.88 4.36 -16.20
N HIS A 5 1.38 5.57 -16.47
CA HIS A 5 1.46 6.66 -15.52
C HIS A 5 0.43 6.39 -14.43
N GLU A 6 0.86 5.84 -13.30
CA GLU A 6 0.03 5.70 -12.11
C GLU A 6 -0.18 7.08 -11.48
N HIS A 7 -1.29 7.73 -11.84
CA HIS A 7 -1.73 8.97 -11.20
C HIS A 7 -2.64 8.64 -10.02
N GLY A 8 -2.17 8.93 -8.81
CA GLY A 8 -2.97 8.83 -7.59
C GLY A 8 -3.62 10.15 -7.23
N PHE A 9 -4.87 10.11 -6.79
CA PHE A 9 -5.60 11.26 -6.28
C PHE A 9 -6.17 10.93 -4.89
N LEU A 10 -6.00 11.85 -3.95
CA LEU A 10 -6.75 11.80 -2.70
C LEU A 10 -8.15 12.35 -2.96
N LEU A 11 -9.17 11.56 -2.61
CA LEU A 11 -10.55 11.97 -2.73
C LEU A 11 -11.01 12.66 -1.43
N PRO A 12 -11.95 13.62 -1.49
CA PRO A 12 -12.60 14.15 -0.30
C PRO A 12 -13.17 13.04 0.57
N HIS A 13 -13.00 13.15 1.88
CA HIS A 13 -13.43 12.12 2.84
C HIS A 13 -14.94 11.88 2.87
N ASP A 14 -15.73 12.86 2.42
CA ASP A 14 -17.18 12.83 2.32
C ASP A 14 -17.70 12.30 0.96
N LEU A 15 -16.80 11.91 0.05
CA LEU A 15 -17.20 11.39 -1.26
C LEU A 15 -17.68 9.94 -1.17
N SER A 16 -19.00 9.75 -1.28
CA SER A 16 -19.62 8.42 -1.34
C SER A 16 -19.41 7.73 -2.69
N ASP A 17 -19.48 6.40 -2.69
CA ASP A 17 -19.39 5.58 -3.92
C ASP A 17 -20.47 5.97 -4.95
N ALA A 18 -21.70 6.20 -4.49
CA ALA A 18 -22.79 6.64 -5.36
C ALA A 18 -22.49 7.99 -6.02
N ARG A 19 -21.91 8.93 -5.28
CA ARG A 19 -21.52 10.25 -5.82
C ARG A 19 -20.34 10.13 -6.77
N LEU A 20 -19.32 9.33 -6.42
CA LEU A 20 -18.19 9.06 -7.30
C LEU A 20 -18.64 8.42 -8.62
N ARG A 21 -19.48 7.38 -8.56
CA ARG A 21 -20.03 6.74 -9.76
C ARG A 21 -20.78 7.72 -10.65
N ARG A 22 -21.59 8.61 -10.05
CA ARG A 22 -22.30 9.66 -10.80
C ARG A 22 -21.34 10.62 -11.50
N LEU A 23 -20.24 11.01 -10.84
CA LEU A 23 -19.21 11.86 -11.44
C LEU A 23 -18.46 11.16 -12.59
N LEU A 24 -18.35 9.83 -12.54
CA LEU A 24 -17.73 9.00 -13.56
C LEU A 24 -18.71 8.54 -14.67
N GLY A 25 -19.85 9.21 -14.85
CA GLY A 25 -20.79 8.91 -15.94
C GLY A 25 -21.92 7.94 -15.57
N GLY A 26 -22.14 7.66 -14.29
CA GLY A 26 -23.24 6.83 -13.81
C GLY A 26 -23.06 5.33 -14.08
N GLU A 27 -24.13 4.55 -13.95
CA GLU A 27 -24.08 3.08 -14.13
C GLU A 27 -23.65 2.66 -15.54
N SER A 28 -24.02 3.44 -16.56
CA SER A 28 -23.64 3.17 -17.96
C SER A 28 -22.21 3.60 -18.28
N GLY A 29 -21.71 4.64 -17.62
CA GLY A 29 -20.37 5.19 -17.87
C GLY A 29 -19.28 4.53 -17.04
N CYS A 30 -19.59 4.00 -15.85
CA CYS A 30 -18.58 3.41 -14.97
C CYS A 30 -19.08 2.14 -14.27
N GLN A 31 -18.38 1.04 -14.54
CA GLN A 31 -18.58 -0.24 -13.87
C GLN A 31 -17.65 -0.34 -12.67
N PHE A 32 -18.18 -0.79 -11.54
CA PHE A 32 -17.41 -1.14 -10.34
C PHE A 32 -17.44 -2.66 -10.23
N ASP A 33 -16.27 -3.27 -10.09
CA ASP A 33 -16.14 -4.69 -9.81
C ASP A 33 -16.22 -4.94 -8.30
N ASP A 34 -16.01 -6.20 -7.86
CA ASP A 34 -16.02 -6.52 -6.44
C ASP A 34 -14.84 -5.90 -5.69
N SER A 35 -15.08 -5.56 -4.43
CA SER A 35 -14.06 -5.01 -3.55
C SER A 35 -13.26 -6.11 -2.87
N HIS A 36 -11.94 -6.01 -2.94
CA HIS A 36 -11.01 -6.98 -2.37
C HIS A 36 -10.29 -6.39 -1.15
N PRO A 37 -10.36 -7.04 0.03
CA PRO A 37 -9.70 -6.54 1.23
C PRO A 37 -8.19 -6.79 1.18
N PHE A 38 -7.43 -5.93 1.84
CA PHE A 38 -6.01 -6.12 2.10
C PHE A 38 -5.60 -5.43 3.40
N SER A 39 -4.43 -5.78 3.93
CA SER A 39 -3.79 -5.05 5.02
C SER A 39 -2.32 -4.74 4.71
N LEU A 40 -1.82 -3.66 5.27
CA LEU A 40 -0.43 -3.25 5.22
C LEU A 40 0.10 -3.13 6.65
N GLN A 41 1.23 -3.79 6.94
CA GLN A 41 2.00 -3.56 8.16
C GLN A 41 3.34 -2.95 7.80
N PHE A 42 3.59 -1.71 8.24
CA PHE A 42 4.85 -1.02 8.02
C PHE A 42 5.85 -1.38 9.11
N TYR A 43 7.13 -1.44 8.73
CA TYR A 43 8.24 -1.73 9.64
C TYR A 43 9.36 -0.69 9.49
N ASP A 44 9.94 -0.31 10.63
CA ASP A 44 11.20 0.43 10.70
C ASP A 44 11.91 0.10 12.02
N SER A 45 13.14 0.54 12.17
CA SER A 45 13.84 0.63 13.46
C SER A 45 13.25 1.71 14.36
N PHE A 46 13.52 1.62 15.67
CA PHE A 46 13.05 2.61 16.66
C PHE A 46 13.51 4.06 16.37
N ASP A 47 14.64 4.22 15.67
CA ASP A 47 15.20 5.51 15.26
C ASP A 47 15.04 5.78 13.76
N TRP A 48 14.06 5.14 13.10
CA TRP A 48 13.55 5.47 11.76
C TRP A 48 14.60 5.42 10.63
N ARG A 49 15.51 4.46 10.69
CA ARG A 49 16.62 4.30 9.73
C ARG A 49 16.18 4.06 8.29
N LEU A 50 15.13 3.27 8.04
CA LEU A 50 14.65 3.05 6.67
C LEU A 50 14.07 4.34 6.10
N HIS A 51 13.23 5.03 6.87
CA HIS A 51 12.69 6.32 6.50
C HIS A 51 13.80 7.35 6.20
N ALA A 52 14.84 7.43 7.05
CA ALA A 52 15.99 8.30 6.82
C ALA A 52 16.72 7.97 5.49
N ALA A 53 16.71 6.70 5.08
CA ALA A 53 17.25 6.23 3.79
C ALA A 53 16.25 6.33 2.62
N GLN A 54 15.10 6.98 2.81
CA GLN A 54 14.01 7.08 1.83
C GLN A 54 13.49 5.70 1.37
N GLN A 55 13.55 4.72 2.26
CA GLN A 55 13.04 3.37 2.04
C GLN A 55 11.80 3.11 2.89
N VAL A 56 10.88 2.31 2.37
CA VAL A 56 9.67 1.89 3.05
C VAL A 56 9.58 0.37 2.96
N LEU A 57 9.68 -0.30 4.10
CA LEU A 57 9.45 -1.74 4.23
C LEU A 57 8.05 -1.98 4.80
N PHE A 58 7.26 -2.79 4.11
CA PHE A 58 5.93 -3.16 4.59
C PHE A 58 5.54 -4.57 4.13
N GLU A 59 4.74 -5.24 4.95
CA GLU A 59 4.07 -6.47 4.57
C GLU A 59 2.69 -6.12 3.99
N LEU A 60 2.37 -6.67 2.83
CA LEU A 60 1.05 -6.65 2.20
C LEU A 60 0.41 -8.02 2.39
N GLU A 61 -0.73 -8.06 3.06
CA GLU A 61 -1.56 -9.26 3.20
C GLU A 61 -2.84 -9.11 2.37
N THR A 62 -3.11 -10.13 1.56
CA THR A 62 -4.34 -10.29 0.78
C THR A 62 -4.89 -11.71 0.97
N PRO A 63 -6.11 -12.03 0.51
CA PRO A 63 -6.60 -13.41 0.53
C PRO A 63 -5.71 -14.43 -0.20
N ALA A 64 -4.88 -13.96 -1.15
CA ALA A 64 -3.96 -14.82 -1.90
C ALA A 64 -2.65 -15.12 -1.15
N GLY A 65 -2.35 -14.40 -0.07
CA GLY A 65 -1.11 -14.57 0.70
C GLY A 65 -0.48 -13.26 1.15
N ARG A 66 0.74 -13.36 1.68
CA ARG A 66 1.51 -12.26 2.26
C ARG A 66 2.81 -12.03 1.52
N LEU A 67 3.11 -10.77 1.24
CA LEU A 67 4.36 -10.35 0.61
C LEU A 67 5.03 -9.28 1.46
N LEU A 68 6.32 -9.45 1.75
CA LEU A 68 7.15 -8.38 2.30
C LEU A 68 7.74 -7.57 1.14
N ARG A 69 7.55 -6.26 1.15
CA ARG A 69 7.95 -5.35 0.07
C ARG A 69 8.82 -4.21 0.57
N LEU A 70 9.90 -3.94 -0.14
CA LEU A 70 10.78 -2.80 0.06
C LEU A 70 10.68 -1.87 -1.17
N LYS A 71 10.26 -0.62 -0.96
CA LYS A 71 10.18 0.39 -2.03
C LYS A 71 10.81 1.70 -1.62
N HIS A 72 11.13 2.53 -2.61
CA HIS A 72 11.53 3.91 -2.36
C HIS A 72 10.30 4.76 -1.95
N ALA A 73 10.50 5.71 -1.04
CA ALA A 73 9.42 6.51 -0.45
C ALA A 73 8.69 7.41 -1.46
N ASN A 74 9.41 7.88 -2.50
CA ASN A 74 8.84 8.66 -3.60
C ASN A 74 7.97 7.84 -4.59
N GLY A 75 7.89 6.50 -4.43
CA GLY A 75 7.12 5.62 -5.30
C GLY A 75 7.69 5.40 -6.71
N SER A 76 8.93 5.82 -7.00
CA SER A 76 9.46 5.79 -8.37
C SER A 76 9.96 4.43 -8.86
N ASP A 77 10.16 3.46 -7.97
CA ASP A 77 10.72 2.15 -8.32
C ASP A 77 9.75 1.00 -8.06
N ALA A 78 9.77 0.01 -8.97
CA ALA A 78 9.22 -1.31 -8.72
C ALA A 78 10.01 -1.93 -7.56
N GLY A 79 9.45 -1.83 -6.36
CA GLY A 79 10.07 -2.34 -5.13
C GLY A 79 10.37 -3.83 -5.20
N GLU A 80 11.30 -4.27 -4.37
CA GLU A 80 11.60 -5.69 -4.18
C GLU A 80 10.50 -6.33 -3.35
N ALA A 81 10.12 -7.57 -3.69
CA ALA A 81 9.08 -8.31 -3.00
C ALA A 81 9.51 -9.75 -2.79
N VAL A 82 9.23 -10.29 -1.61
CA VAL A 82 9.43 -11.70 -1.27
C VAL A 82 8.20 -12.22 -0.54
N GLU A 83 7.95 -13.53 -0.62
CA GLU A 83 6.93 -14.15 0.22
C GLU A 83 7.26 -13.94 1.71
N SER A 84 6.22 -13.65 2.49
CA SER A 84 6.34 -13.48 3.94
C SER A 84 5.59 -14.60 4.66
N HIS A 85 6.25 -15.19 5.64
CA HIS A 85 5.67 -16.27 6.46
C HIS A 85 5.53 -15.89 7.93
N ALA A 86 6.22 -14.83 8.38
CA ALA A 86 6.21 -14.35 9.74
C ALA A 86 6.57 -12.86 9.77
N ALA A 87 6.18 -12.18 10.85
CA ALA A 87 6.58 -10.80 11.07
C ALA A 87 8.12 -10.72 11.15
N PRO A 88 8.76 -9.83 10.36
CA PRO A 88 10.21 -9.68 10.41
C PRO A 88 10.64 -9.05 11.73
N ALA A 89 11.74 -9.54 12.28
CA ALA A 89 12.41 -8.97 13.44
C ALA A 89 13.82 -8.53 13.06
N TRP A 90 14.76 -9.46 12.92
CA TRP A 90 16.13 -9.10 12.57
C TRP A 90 16.33 -9.07 11.05
N PRO A 91 17.11 -8.12 10.51
CA PRO A 91 17.40 -8.07 9.07
C PRO A 91 17.96 -9.39 8.52
N HIS A 92 18.79 -10.11 9.28
CA HIS A 92 19.39 -11.37 8.83
C HIS A 92 18.40 -12.54 8.72
N ASP A 93 17.25 -12.46 9.39
CA ASP A 93 16.18 -13.48 9.33
C ASP A 93 15.35 -13.36 8.03
N LEU A 94 15.50 -12.26 7.30
CA LEU A 94 14.82 -12.08 6.02
C LEU A 94 15.32 -13.09 4.97
N PRO A 95 14.48 -13.48 4.00
CA PRO A 95 14.90 -14.32 2.88
C PRO A 95 16.15 -13.74 2.19
N ALA A 96 17.09 -14.62 1.84
CA ALA A 96 18.31 -14.20 1.16
C ALA A 96 18.00 -13.52 -0.17
N GLY A 97 18.58 -12.33 -0.39
CA GLY A 97 18.41 -11.57 -1.62
C GLY A 97 18.53 -10.07 -1.41
N PRO A 98 18.27 -9.27 -2.47
CA PRO A 98 18.44 -7.83 -2.47
C PRO A 98 17.71 -7.10 -1.33
N LEU A 99 16.51 -7.57 -0.98
CA LEU A 99 15.68 -6.96 0.06
C LEU A 99 16.38 -7.03 1.41
N ARG A 100 16.87 -8.22 1.76
CA ARG A 100 17.64 -8.42 2.99
C ARG A 100 18.88 -7.54 3.00
N ASP A 101 19.63 -7.50 1.90
CA ASP A 101 20.91 -6.80 1.84
C ASP A 101 20.72 -5.29 2.05
N ARG A 102 19.70 -4.70 1.40
CA ARG A 102 19.34 -3.28 1.53
C ARG A 102 18.84 -2.94 2.93
N VAL A 103 17.96 -3.76 3.51
CA VAL A 103 17.48 -3.55 4.88
C VAL A 103 18.65 -3.67 5.87
N SER A 104 19.50 -4.69 5.74
CA SER A 104 20.65 -4.90 6.62
C SER A 104 21.63 -3.74 6.57
N ALA A 105 21.89 -3.19 5.38
CA ALA A 105 22.74 -2.02 5.20
C ALA A 105 22.21 -0.77 5.93
N CYS A 106 20.88 -0.62 6.02
CA CYS A 106 20.26 0.53 6.71
C CYS A 106 20.19 0.34 8.24
N LEU A 107 19.91 -0.88 8.71
CA LEU A 107 19.62 -1.13 10.13
C LEU A 107 20.87 -1.46 10.97
N ALA A 108 21.92 -2.01 10.37
CA ALA A 108 23.06 -2.56 11.10
C ALA A 108 22.60 -3.54 12.20
N MET A 109 22.77 -3.20 13.49
CA MET A 109 22.39 -4.04 14.64
C MET A 109 20.97 -3.77 15.19
N ARG A 110 20.09 -3.11 14.41
CA ARG A 110 18.73 -2.75 14.84
C ARG A 110 17.72 -3.81 14.42
N VAL A 111 16.69 -3.97 15.25
CA VAL A 111 15.51 -4.79 14.94
C VAL A 111 14.48 -3.96 14.17
N LEU A 112 13.71 -4.62 13.31
CA LEU A 112 12.50 -4.11 12.70
C LEU A 112 11.37 -4.18 13.72
N LEU A 113 10.66 -3.07 13.89
CA LEU A 113 9.50 -2.93 14.75
C LEU A 113 8.28 -2.61 13.88
N PRO A 114 7.09 -3.14 14.20
CA PRO A 114 5.86 -2.69 13.57
C PRO A 114 5.60 -1.22 13.94
N VAL A 115 5.46 -0.34 12.94
CA VAL A 115 5.27 1.11 13.17
C VAL A 115 3.86 1.59 12.88
N ALA A 116 3.17 0.98 11.92
CA ALA A 116 1.80 1.34 11.57
C ALA A 116 1.10 0.18 10.87
N ARG A 117 -0.20 0.02 11.14
CA ARG A 117 -1.07 -0.90 10.43
C ARG A 117 -2.15 -0.13 9.68
N VAL A 118 -2.31 -0.44 8.40
CA VAL A 118 -3.37 0.09 7.54
C VAL A 118 -4.22 -1.07 7.07
N ARG A 119 -5.55 -0.97 7.22
CA ARG A 119 -6.49 -1.87 6.55
C ARG A 119 -7.07 -1.16 5.35
N GLY A 120 -7.36 -1.91 4.31
CA GLY A 120 -7.93 -1.32 3.12
C GLY A 120 -8.76 -2.27 2.29
N SER A 121 -9.42 -1.69 1.30
CA SER A 121 -10.09 -2.42 0.24
C SER A 121 -9.81 -1.76 -1.10
N ALA A 122 -9.62 -2.59 -2.12
CA ALA A 122 -9.41 -2.16 -3.50
C ALA A 122 -10.62 -2.57 -4.35
N THR A 123 -11.20 -1.61 -5.05
CA THR A 123 -12.28 -1.84 -6.01
C THR A 123 -11.79 -1.42 -7.39
N ASP A 124 -11.74 -2.37 -8.32
CA ASP A 124 -11.37 -2.08 -9.69
C ASP A 124 -12.57 -1.47 -10.43
N LEU A 125 -12.32 -0.39 -11.17
CA LEU A 125 -13.33 0.35 -11.92
C LEU A 125 -12.97 0.41 -13.41
N ARG A 126 -13.99 0.38 -14.25
CA ARG A 126 -13.86 0.50 -15.70
C ARG A 126 -14.75 1.66 -16.20
N LEU A 127 -14.10 2.71 -16.68
CA LEU A 127 -14.77 3.81 -17.39
C LEU A 127 -15.01 3.40 -18.83
N LEU A 128 -16.24 3.54 -19.30
CA LEU A 128 -16.70 3.11 -20.61
C LEU A 128 -16.97 4.31 -21.51
N ASN A 129 -16.74 4.17 -22.82
CA ASN A 129 -17.27 5.08 -23.81
C ASN A 129 -18.73 4.74 -24.17
N GLU A 130 -19.31 5.51 -25.09
CA GLU A 130 -20.69 5.31 -25.57
C GLU A 130 -20.91 3.95 -26.25
N ASP A 131 -19.86 3.34 -26.81
CA ASP A 131 -19.90 1.98 -27.40
C ASP A 131 -19.75 0.87 -26.35
N GLY A 132 -19.63 1.20 -25.06
CA GLY A 132 -19.41 0.25 -23.97
C GLY A 132 -17.97 -0.27 -23.85
N LYS A 133 -17.01 0.31 -24.57
CA LYS A 133 -15.59 -0.05 -24.50
C LYS A 133 -14.91 0.62 -23.33
N THR A 134 -14.09 -0.13 -22.59
CA THR A 134 -13.24 0.45 -21.53
C THR A 134 -12.21 1.41 -22.11
N VAL A 135 -12.28 2.66 -21.68
CA VAL A 135 -11.34 3.74 -22.04
C VAL A 135 -10.38 4.09 -20.91
N VAL A 136 -10.77 3.85 -19.65
CA VAL A 136 -9.90 4.03 -18.48
C VAL A 136 -10.13 2.90 -17.48
N ARG A 137 -9.04 2.41 -16.88
CA ARG A 137 -9.07 1.54 -15.71
C ARG A 137 -8.65 2.37 -14.49
N LEU A 138 -9.43 2.29 -13.43
CA LEU A 138 -9.15 2.96 -12.16
C LEU A 138 -9.13 1.91 -11.05
N GLN A 139 -8.46 2.22 -9.96
CA GLN A 139 -8.56 1.48 -8.72
C GLN A 139 -8.95 2.44 -7.62
N LEU A 140 -10.08 2.16 -6.97
CA LEU A 140 -10.53 2.88 -5.79
C LEU A 140 -9.99 2.19 -4.55
N LEU A 141 -9.13 2.88 -3.82
CA LEU A 141 -8.60 2.42 -2.54
C LEU A 141 -9.34 3.12 -1.40
N ARG A 142 -9.94 2.32 -0.50
CA ARG A 142 -10.41 2.80 0.80
C ARG A 142 -9.44 2.33 1.85
N LEU A 143 -8.86 3.25 2.60
CA LEU A 143 -7.81 2.97 3.58
C LEU A 143 -8.21 3.52 4.95
N THR A 144 -8.01 2.72 5.99
CA THR A 144 -8.11 3.14 7.38
C THR A 144 -6.81 2.79 8.09
N SER A 145 -6.26 3.75 8.85
CA SER A 145 -5.13 3.49 9.72
C SER A 145 -5.64 3.13 11.10
N GLU A 146 -5.04 2.09 11.67
CA GLU A 146 -5.23 1.75 13.07
C GLU A 146 -4.08 2.35 13.86
N SER A 147 -4.42 3.13 14.87
CA SER A 147 -3.51 3.53 15.93
C SER A 147 -4.16 3.13 17.24
N ASP A 148 -3.41 2.49 18.13
CA ASP A 148 -3.85 2.39 19.51
C ASP A 148 -4.06 3.81 20.03
N SER A 149 -5.16 4.04 20.75
CA SER A 149 -5.41 5.32 21.40
C SER A 149 -4.22 5.65 22.30
N VAL A 150 -3.40 6.60 21.89
CA VAL A 150 -2.39 7.18 22.75
C VAL A 150 -3.14 8.09 23.72
N ASP A 151 -3.43 7.57 24.91
CA ASP A 151 -3.72 8.43 26.05
C ASP A 151 -2.41 9.18 26.34
N GLU A 152 -2.27 10.34 25.74
CA GLU A 152 -1.10 11.20 25.95
C GLU A 152 -1.28 11.87 27.31
N PRO A 153 -0.47 11.57 28.35
CA PRO A 153 -0.49 12.36 29.57
C PRO A 153 0.19 13.69 29.24
N ARG A 154 -0.57 14.62 28.64
CA ARG A 154 -0.14 16.02 28.55
C ARG A 154 -0.06 16.55 29.96
N THR A 155 1.16 16.66 30.48
CA THR A 155 1.50 17.40 31.70
C THR A 155 2.14 18.72 31.32
#